data_AF-A0A091BTG2-F1
#
_entry.id   AF-A0A091BTG2-F1
#
_cell.length_a   1.000
_cell.length_b   1.000
_cell.length_c   1.000
_cell.angle_alpha   90.00
_cell.angle_beta   90.00
_cell.angle_gamma   90.00
#
_symmetry.space_group_name_H-M   'P 1'
#
loop_
_entity.id
_entity.type
_entity.pdbx_description
1 polymer ?
#
loop_
_entity_poly.entity_id
_entity_poly.type
_entity_poly.pdbx_seq_one_letter_code
_entity_poly.pdbx_strand_id
1 'polypeptide(L)'
;MIKYDFQKESKIPILDAQGMPTVLKLKKRRFQCKSCRRVSVAETTLVQKKHQISKTVLLKITELHTDKLTNSDIAKRLHISVSAVQRKLEQFTFREDFSKLPN
;
A
#
# COMPACT_ATOMS: atom_id res chain seq x y z
N MET A 1 14.93 -22.90 4.54
CA MET A 1 14.96 -22.19 3.23
C MET A 1 16.36 -21.63 3.01
N ILE A 2 16.78 -21.41 1.77
CA ILE A 2 18.08 -20.78 1.43
C ILE A 2 17.88 -19.38 0.88
N LYS A 3 18.88 -18.52 1.05
CA LYS A 3 18.96 -17.24 0.34
C LYS A 3 19.04 -17.56 -1.16
N TYR A 4 18.15 -16.97 -1.94
CA TYR A 4 18.11 -17.17 -3.39
C TYR A 4 18.60 -15.90 -4.07
N ASP A 5 17.70 -15.07 -4.57
CA ASP A 5 17.97 -13.78 -5.20
C ASP A 5 17.28 -12.63 -4.44
N PHE A 6 17.25 -11.46 -5.09
CA PHE A 6 16.42 -10.33 -4.67
C PHE A 6 15.32 -10.11 -5.69
N GLN A 7 14.18 -9.61 -5.21
CA GLN A 7 13.16 -9.07 -6.09
C GLN A 7 13.72 -7.81 -6.81
N LYS A 8 13.21 -7.57 -8.02
CA LYS A 8 13.40 -6.28 -8.71
C LYS A 8 13.07 -5.13 -7.76
N GLU A 9 13.94 -4.13 -7.77
CA GLU A 9 13.77 -2.93 -6.96
C GLU A 9 12.42 -2.28 -7.25
N SER A 10 11.68 -1.97 -6.19
CA SER A 10 10.39 -1.28 -6.27
C SER A 10 10.54 0.11 -5.65
N LYS A 11 10.00 1.13 -6.32
CA LYS A 11 9.90 2.49 -5.79
C LYS A 11 8.60 2.59 -5.00
N ILE A 12 8.69 2.65 -3.68
CA ILE A 12 7.55 2.69 -2.77
C ILE A 12 7.34 4.13 -2.31
N PRO A 13 6.19 4.77 -2.57
CA PRO A 13 5.92 6.09 -2.03
C PRO A 13 5.81 6.01 -0.50
N ILE A 14 6.43 6.96 0.17
CA ILE A 14 6.31 7.19 1.61
C ILE A 14 5.81 8.62 1.85
N LEU A 15 5.50 8.96 3.11
CA LEU A 15 5.12 10.33 3.44
C LEU A 15 6.29 11.29 3.19
N ASP A 16 5.95 12.53 2.85
CA ASP A 16 6.94 13.56 2.53
C ASP A 16 7.88 13.80 3.70
N ALA A 17 9.17 13.89 3.39
CA ALA A 17 10.19 14.29 4.34
C ALA A 17 10.49 15.77 4.10
N GLN A 18 10.27 16.61 5.12
CA GLN A 18 10.56 18.06 5.04
C GLN A 18 9.83 18.76 3.88
N GLY A 19 8.61 18.31 3.54
CA GLY A 19 7.82 18.86 2.43
C GLY A 19 8.27 18.40 1.04
N MET A 20 9.20 17.44 0.96
CA MET A 20 9.69 16.90 -0.31
C MET A 20 9.09 15.52 -0.63
N PRO A 21 8.60 15.30 -1.87
CA PRO A 21 8.11 14.01 -2.32
C PRO A 21 9.18 12.93 -2.15
N THR A 22 8.90 11.90 -1.35
CA THR A 22 9.91 10.89 -1.01
C THR A 22 9.50 9.49 -1.43
N VAL A 23 10.45 8.76 -2.03
CA VAL A 23 10.28 7.36 -2.45
C VAL A 23 11.35 6.47 -1.83
N LEU A 24 10.93 5.35 -1.25
CA LEU A 24 11.80 4.30 -0.75
C LEU A 24 12.10 3.29 -1.85
N LYS A 25 13.37 3.13 -2.22
CA LYS A 25 13.82 2.03 -3.06
C LYS A 25 13.93 0.76 -2.23
N LEU A 26 13.02 -0.18 -2.45
CA LEU A 26 12.94 -1.42 -1.69
C LEU A 26 13.33 -2.63 -2.54
N LYS A 27 14.37 -3.35 -2.12
CA LYS A 27 14.74 -4.67 -2.65
C LYS A 27 14.43 -5.75 -1.62
N LYS A 28 13.34 -6.49 -1.83
CA LYS A 28 12.94 -7.59 -0.93
C LYS A 28 13.78 -8.83 -1.23
N ARG A 29 14.27 -9.49 -0.17
CA ARG A 29 14.99 -10.76 -0.30
C ARG A 29 14.02 -11.88 -0.68
N ARG A 30 14.44 -12.76 -1.57
CA ARG A 30 13.72 -14.00 -1.88
C ARG A 30 14.42 -15.19 -1.25
N PHE A 31 13.62 -16.18 -0.87
CA PHE A 31 14.06 -17.40 -0.23
C PHE A 31 13.49 -18.59 -0.99
N GLN A 32 14.32 -19.62 -1.20
CA GLN A 32 13.89 -20.85 -1.86
C GLN A 32 13.82 -22.02 -0.87
N CYS A 33 12.78 -22.83 -0.97
CA CYS A 33 12.69 -24.10 -0.25
C CYS A 33 13.68 -25.11 -0.82
N LYS A 34 14.47 -25.77 0.03
CA LYS A 34 15.47 -26.77 -0.40
C LYS A 34 14.81 -28.02 -1.01
N SER A 35 13.68 -28.46 -0.45
CA SER A 35 13.00 -29.69 -0.88
C SER A 35 12.12 -29.49 -2.12
N CYS A 36 11.22 -28.49 -2.10
CA CYS A 36 10.23 -28.31 -3.18
C CYS A 36 10.55 -27.19 -4.17
N ARG A 37 11.70 -26.51 -4.04
CA ARG A 37 12.17 -25.41 -4.91
C ARG A 37 11.24 -24.18 -5.01
N ARG A 38 10.14 -24.11 -4.24
CA ARG A 38 9.24 -22.93 -4.18
C ARG A 38 9.97 -21.70 -3.63
N VAL A 39 9.70 -20.54 -4.23
CA VAL A 39 10.28 -19.25 -3.84
C VAL A 39 9.25 -18.41 -3.10
N SER A 40 9.64 -17.84 -1.96
CA SER A 40 8.85 -16.83 -1.26
C SER A 40 9.64 -15.52 -1.12
N VAL A 41 8.91 -14.41 -1.00
CA VAL A 41 9.46 -13.07 -0.80
C VAL A 41 9.37 -12.72 0.69
N ALA A 42 10.42 -12.10 1.24
CA ALA A 42 10.40 -11.58 2.59
C ALA A 42 9.27 -10.56 2.78
N GLU A 43 8.45 -10.76 3.81
CA GLU A 43 7.40 -9.81 4.18
C GLU A 43 8.01 -8.67 5.00
N THR A 44 7.48 -7.45 4.83
CA THR A 44 7.94 -6.25 5.55
C THR A 44 6.75 -5.58 6.22
N THR A 45 6.99 -4.91 7.35
CA THR A 45 5.94 -4.15 8.05
C THR A 45 5.47 -2.94 7.24
N LEU A 46 6.37 -2.35 6.45
CA LEU A 46 6.13 -1.15 5.63
C LEU A 46 5.15 -1.36 4.47
N VAL A 47 5.20 -2.51 3.79
CA VAL A 47 4.43 -2.77 2.57
C VAL A 47 3.76 -4.14 2.65
N GLN A 48 2.44 -4.17 2.47
CA GLN A 48 1.68 -5.42 2.45
C GLN A 48 2.10 -6.35 1.30
N LYS A 49 1.80 -7.64 1.46
CA LYS A 49 2.03 -8.64 0.41
C LYS A 49 1.30 -8.23 -0.88
N LYS A 50 1.97 -8.36 -2.03
CA LYS A 50 1.44 -7.97 -3.36
C LYS A 50 1.09 -6.48 -3.54
N HIS A 51 1.52 -5.60 -2.65
CA HIS A 51 1.32 -4.15 -2.78
C HIS A 51 2.64 -3.41 -3.10
N GLN A 52 2.52 -2.23 -3.71
CA GLN A 52 3.63 -1.32 -4.02
C GLN A 52 3.49 0.06 -3.34
N ILE A 53 2.48 0.25 -2.50
CA ILE A 53 2.24 1.47 -1.73
C ILE A 53 2.47 1.13 -0.25
N SER A 54 3.12 2.05 0.49
CA SER A 54 3.35 1.88 1.92
C SER A 54 2.05 1.94 2.71
N LYS A 55 1.99 1.22 3.83
CA LYS A 55 0.82 1.23 4.72
C LYS A 55 0.53 2.62 5.27
N THR A 56 1.58 3.40 5.56
CA THR A 56 1.46 4.78 6.06
C THR A 56 0.76 5.69 5.05
N VAL A 57 1.10 5.59 3.76
CA VAL A 57 0.39 6.33 2.69
C VAL A 57 -1.07 5.89 2.58
N LEU A 58 -1.37 4.57 2.66
CA LEU A 58 -2.76 4.09 2.62
C LEU A 58 -3.60 4.59 3.80
N LEU A 59 -3.01 4.67 4.99
CA LEU A 59 -3.66 5.27 6.16
C LEU A 59 -3.91 6.76 5.93
N LYS A 60 -2.92 7.49 5.40
CA LYS A 60 -3.06 8.92 5.12
C LYS A 60 -4.12 9.23 4.07
N ILE A 61 -4.25 8.40 3.02
CA ILE A 61 -5.36 8.51 2.04
C ILE A 61 -6.71 8.41 2.75
N THR A 62 -6.84 7.48 3.71
CA THR A 62 -8.08 7.25 4.46
C THR A 62 -8.41 8.43 5.36
N GLU A 63 -7.40 9.00 6.04
CA GLU A 63 -7.53 10.22 6.84
C GLU A 63 -8.00 11.40 5.98
N LEU A 64 -7.34 11.64 4.84
CA LEU A 64 -7.71 12.76 3.95
C LEU A 64 -9.10 12.61 3.31
N HIS A 65 -9.57 11.38 3.10
CA HIS A 65 -10.97 11.15 2.71
C HIS A 65 -11.95 11.48 3.83
N THR A 66 -11.56 11.25 5.08
CA THR A 66 -12.36 11.63 6.25
C THR A 66 -12.48 13.16 6.34
N ASP A 67 -11.41 13.88 5.96
CA ASP A 67 -11.40 15.34 5.80
C ASP A 67 -12.15 15.85 4.55
N LYS A 68 -12.84 14.95 3.82
CA LYS A 68 -13.66 15.25 2.62
C LYS A 68 -12.87 15.86 1.45
N LEU A 69 -11.58 15.58 1.33
CA LEU A 69 -10.80 16.01 0.16
C LEU A 69 -11.14 15.19 -1.08
N THR A 70 -11.00 15.82 -2.26
CA THR A 70 -11.22 15.16 -3.55
C THR A 70 -10.10 14.17 -3.87
N ASN A 71 -10.39 13.16 -4.69
CA ASN A 71 -9.37 12.21 -5.18
C ASN A 71 -8.16 12.92 -5.82
N SER A 72 -8.42 14.01 -6.56
CA SER A 72 -7.40 14.79 -7.26
C SER A 72 -6.49 15.54 -6.30
N ASP A 73 -7.04 16.13 -5.23
CA ASP A 73 -6.26 16.86 -4.25
C ASP A 73 -5.41 15.93 -3.39
N ILE A 74 -5.97 14.78 -3.00
CA ILE A 74 -5.25 13.72 -2.28
C ILE A 74 -4.08 13.21 -3.12
N ALA A 75 -4.33 12.92 -4.41
CA ALA A 75 -3.31 12.45 -5.33
C ALA A 75 -2.16 13.44 -5.49
N LYS A 76 -2.46 14.74 -5.61
CA LYS A 76 -1.46 15.81 -5.68
C LYS A 76 -0.65 15.91 -4.39
N ARG A 77 -1.30 15.86 -3.22
CA ARG A 77 -0.65 16.02 -1.91
C ARG A 77 0.22 14.82 -1.51
N LEU A 78 -0.12 13.62 -1.97
CA LEU A 78 0.64 12.40 -1.66
C LEU A 78 1.54 11.93 -2.81
N HIS A 79 1.60 12.69 -3.90
CA HIS A 79 2.41 12.39 -5.08
C HIS A 79 2.14 10.98 -5.65
N ILE A 80 0.87 10.58 -5.72
CA ILE A 80 0.39 9.29 -6.25
C ILE A 80 -0.64 9.49 -7.36
N SER A 81 -0.96 8.43 -8.11
CA SER A 81 -1.99 8.50 -9.14
C SER A 81 -3.39 8.60 -8.54
N VAL A 82 -4.28 9.36 -9.20
CA VAL A 82 -5.71 9.45 -8.86
C VAL A 82 -6.36 8.06 -8.82
N SER A 83 -5.99 7.20 -9.75
CA SER A 83 -6.47 5.81 -9.79
C SER A 83 -6.08 4.98 -8.57
N ALA A 84 -4.94 5.27 -7.92
CA ALA A 84 -4.55 4.59 -6.69
C ALA A 84 -5.41 5.01 -5.50
N VAL A 85 -5.77 6.30 -5.43
CA VAL A 85 -6.70 6.85 -4.44
C VAL A 85 -8.09 6.24 -4.63
N GLN A 86 -8.60 6.25 -5.87
CA GLN A 86 -9.91 5.68 -6.22
C GLN A 86 -10.01 4.19 -5.84
N ARG A 87 -9.00 3.37 -6.18
CA ARG A 87 -8.98 1.94 -5.79
C ARG A 87 -9.00 1.75 -4.27
N LYS A 88 -8.42 2.67 -3.50
CA LYS A 88 -8.47 2.60 -2.04
C LYS A 88 -9.87 2.97 -1.54
N LEU A 89 -10.50 3.96 -2.15
CA LEU A 89 -11.88 4.35 -1.85
C LEU A 89 -12.87 3.21 -2.09
N GLU A 90 -12.74 2.51 -3.23
CA GLU A 90 -13.59 1.36 -3.59
C GLU A 90 -13.49 0.17 -2.61
N GLN A 91 -12.42 0.09 -1.81
CA GLN A 91 -12.30 -0.94 -0.77
C GLN A 91 -13.23 -0.68 0.43
N PHE A 92 -13.65 0.57 0.64
CA PHE A 92 -14.64 0.91 1.65
C PHE A 92 -16.02 0.49 1.15
N THR A 93 -16.27 -0.81 1.18
CA THR A 93 -17.60 -1.37 0.97
C THR A 93 -18.31 -1.35 2.31
N PHE A 94 -19.35 -0.52 2.41
CA PHE A 94 -20.31 -0.64 3.50
C PHE A 94 -21.32 -1.72 3.10
N ARG A 95 -21.45 -2.76 3.93
CA ARG A 95 -22.56 -3.69 3.80
C ARG A 95 -23.67 -3.18 4.70
N GLU A 96 -24.69 -2.61 4.08
CA GLU A 96 -25.90 -2.21 4.78
C GLU A 96 -26.64 -3.48 5.21
N ASP A 97 -26.65 -3.73 6.52
CA ASP A 97 -27.44 -4.82 7.09
C ASP A 97 -28.88 -4.33 7.29
N PHE A 98 -29.71 -4.47 6.25
CA PHE A 98 -31.12 -4.11 6.29
C PHE A 98 -31.97 -5.06 7.16
N SER A 99 -31.37 -6.07 7.80
CA SER A 99 -32.10 -7.00 8.67
C SER A 99 -32.52 -6.36 10.00
N LYS A 100 -31.97 -5.19 10.36
CA LYS A 100 -32.30 -4.47 11.59
C LYS A 100 -32.37 -2.97 11.33
N LEU A 101 -33.36 -2.31 11.93
CA LEU A 101 -33.39 -0.85 11.98
C LEU A 101 -32.18 -0.36 12.80
N PRO A 102 -31.53 0.76 12.40
CA PRO A 102 -30.51 1.38 13.23
C PRO A 102 -31.18 1.86 14.52
N ASN A 103 -30.75 1.31 15.66
CA ASN A 103 -31.14 1.79 16.99
C ASN A 103 -30.61 3.21 17.23
#